data_AF-A0A425CQ19-F1
#
_entry.id   AF-A0A425CQ19-F1
#
_cell.length_a   1.000
_cell.length_b   1.000
_cell.length_c   1.000
_cell.angle_alpha   90.00
_cell.angle_beta   90.00
_cell.angle_gamma   90.00
#
_symmetry.space_group_name_H-M   'P 1'
#
loop_
_entity.id
_entity.type
_entity.pdbx_description
1 polymer ?
#
loop_
_entity_poly.entity_id
_entity_poly.type
_entity_poly.pdbx_seq_one_letter_code
_entity_poly.pdbx_strand_id
1 'polypeptide(L)'
;MQEHYGRDGNDEAEVLEGPVPDASAVLEEPVVGTDSTSEQVHALELEKEALGIELGRSHAREARLRATAADLTERLEAATAAKVRPENAESKQVDLLHQHIRQLQETLDEVERGRQHAVFKISELAARVHGTADNHAVEAEWIQKTKHDFELLNQRTRLLLAQQEERHAAALDVAMRRLSLEHAAAMDKLRLDNDIRWTEWRHEESRRMKEVEAAMEADKSSVRLAMKHNIESTRIHQRVTVPSTTTHSASSSPPSSLGMTTVDADTLVRMQLDTLRTRRMDALKKLCLVRISIGRTRLYAAWMRWNVHALPPPTPQAATLVTLEALADKHTFIEYPLATPFTCASFQVDELVYVSTSTGKVKKSHPADDTSNGTSTGRLFARGKVVDVAPPQYPGRVKIEYKDGSMYHANPSRLTPRLFRPNAGSAQVGVIVTAKTDHYRRLARTQITSTDIVLEIGCDLGITVDSIADIVGPSNVVGVDKSHDSIQIAKDSYPRCRFVEMDIFHSRDDLIALAADCTKVLIDINGNRLLPAVVEALRLVLEGCHKVDLVIVKSVEMHRERCKK
;
A
#
# COMPACT_ATOMS: atom_id res chain seq x y z
N MET A 1 13.62 -18.24 61.34
CA MET A 1 13.33 -19.38 60.46
C MET A 1 12.73 -18.83 59.18
N GLN A 2 13.59 -18.60 58.19
CA GLN A 2 13.20 -18.27 56.82
C GLN A 2 14.23 -19.01 55.94
N GLU A 3 13.78 -20.04 55.22
CA GLU A 3 14.49 -20.71 54.12
C GLU A 3 14.01 -20.04 52.82
N HIS A 4 14.87 -19.45 51.98
CA HIS A 4 15.85 -20.00 51.02
C HIS A 4 15.27 -20.35 49.63
N TYR A 5 16.11 -20.06 48.63
CA TYR A 5 16.02 -20.19 47.16
C TYR A 5 15.34 -19.03 46.40
N GLY A 6 15.99 -18.32 45.48
CA GLY A 6 17.37 -18.37 44.97
C GLY A 6 17.46 -17.41 43.78
N ARG A 7 18.37 -16.44 43.85
CA ARG A 7 18.63 -15.45 42.78
C ARG A 7 20.12 -15.07 42.86
N ASP A 8 20.93 -15.67 41.99
CA ASP A 8 22.31 -15.27 41.72
C ASP A 8 22.34 -14.49 40.39
N GLY A 9 23.12 -13.46 40.16
CA GLY A 9 24.10 -12.79 41.01
C GLY A 9 24.39 -11.39 40.46
N ASN A 10 24.55 -10.46 41.38
CA ASN A 10 25.29 -9.21 41.22
C ASN A 10 26.78 -9.55 41.41
N ASP A 11 27.70 -8.86 40.74
CA ASP A 11 28.64 -7.99 41.47
C ASP A 11 29.68 -7.33 40.56
N GLU A 12 30.04 -6.14 41.03
CA GLU A 12 30.99 -5.17 40.54
C GLU A 12 32.42 -5.71 40.47
N ALA A 13 33.24 -5.10 39.61
CA ALA A 13 34.70 -5.09 39.78
C ALA A 13 35.28 -3.77 39.26
N GLU A 14 35.49 -2.85 40.20
CA GLU A 14 36.66 -1.97 40.25
C GLU A 14 37.96 -2.77 40.04
N VAL A 15 39.03 -2.16 39.48
CA VAL A 15 40.45 -2.31 39.90
C VAL A 15 41.44 -1.85 38.80
N LEU A 16 42.10 -0.74 39.14
CA LEU A 16 43.55 -0.46 39.21
C LEU A 16 44.50 -0.49 38.00
N GLU A 17 45.33 0.55 38.04
CA GLU A 17 46.52 0.88 37.26
C GLU A 17 47.72 -0.06 37.49
N GLY A 18 48.49 -0.27 36.40
CA GLY A 18 49.94 -0.56 36.36
C GLY A 18 50.40 -1.99 36.74
N PRO A 19 51.67 -2.40 36.45
CA PRO A 19 52.76 -1.71 35.75
C PRO A 19 53.44 -2.55 34.62
N VAL A 20 54.40 -1.90 33.94
CA VAL A 20 55.30 -2.39 32.87
C VAL A 20 56.38 -3.34 33.40
N PRO A 21 56.92 -4.25 32.55
CA PRO A 21 58.36 -4.54 32.59
C PRO A 21 59.04 -4.52 31.20
N ASP A 22 60.05 -3.66 31.12
CA ASP A 22 61.45 -3.80 30.67
C ASP A 22 61.88 -4.90 29.66
N ALA A 23 62.64 -4.49 28.63
CA ALA A 23 64.00 -4.98 28.36
C ALA A 23 64.61 -4.43 27.04
N SER A 24 65.62 -3.58 27.20
CA SER A 24 66.97 -3.68 26.60
C SER A 24 67.23 -3.38 25.11
N ALA A 25 67.78 -2.18 24.90
CA ALA A 25 69.05 -1.84 24.22
C ALA A 25 69.58 -2.71 23.06
N VAL A 26 69.70 -2.10 21.86
CA VAL A 26 70.82 -2.32 20.92
C VAL A 26 71.18 -0.99 20.25
N LEU A 27 72.49 -0.73 20.20
CA LEU A 27 73.19 0.41 19.59
C LEU A 27 72.99 0.46 18.06
N GLU A 28 72.92 1.65 17.47
CA GLU A 28 73.62 1.94 16.21
C GLU A 28 73.75 3.46 15.97
N GLU A 29 74.97 3.86 15.59
CA GLU A 29 75.41 5.20 15.20
C GLU A 29 75.07 5.51 13.72
N PRO A 30 75.27 6.75 13.23
CA PRO A 30 74.36 7.40 12.29
C PRO A 30 74.73 7.21 10.81
N VAL A 31 73.71 7.17 9.94
CA VAL A 31 73.87 7.44 8.50
C VAL A 31 72.91 8.54 8.08
N VAL A 32 73.53 9.64 7.66
CA VAL A 32 72.94 10.83 7.05
C VAL A 32 72.28 10.48 5.72
N GLY A 33 71.04 10.93 5.53
CA GLY A 33 70.46 11.15 4.20
C GLY A 33 69.08 10.53 3.99
N THR A 34 68.02 11.31 4.22
CA THR A 34 66.89 11.52 3.30
C THR A 34 65.82 12.37 4.00
N ASP A 35 65.82 13.67 3.72
CA ASP A 35 64.81 14.63 4.19
C ASP A 35 63.36 14.25 3.81
N SER A 36 63.16 13.30 2.88
CA SER A 36 61.82 12.90 2.43
C SER A 36 61.05 12.01 3.42
N THR A 37 61.73 11.27 4.30
CA THR A 37 61.04 10.38 5.25
C THR A 37 60.54 11.14 6.49
N SER A 38 61.31 12.13 6.96
CA SER A 38 60.91 13.04 8.04
C SER A 38 59.69 13.88 7.65
N GLU A 39 59.68 14.44 6.44
CA GLU A 39 58.54 15.22 5.92
C GLU A 39 57.28 14.36 5.72
N GLN A 40 57.43 13.11 5.28
CA GLN A 40 56.32 12.17 5.14
C GLN A 40 55.75 11.73 6.50
N VAL A 41 56.60 11.49 7.49
CA VAL A 41 56.16 11.15 8.86
C VAL A 41 55.42 12.33 9.49
N HIS A 42 55.96 13.56 9.35
CA HIS A 42 55.32 14.77 9.83
C HIS A 42 53.98 15.06 9.12
N ALA A 43 53.89 14.81 7.80
CA ALA A 43 52.64 14.92 7.05
C ALA A 43 51.59 13.91 7.50
N LEU A 44 51.99 12.67 7.81
CA LEU A 44 51.11 11.63 8.34
C LEU A 44 50.65 11.94 9.78
N GLU A 45 51.49 12.56 10.60
CA GLU A 45 51.10 13.02 11.93
C GLU A 45 50.09 14.17 11.88
N LEU A 46 50.27 15.12 10.97
CA LEU A 46 49.28 16.18 10.71
C LEU A 46 47.96 15.62 10.17
N GLU A 47 48.01 14.62 9.28
CA GLU A 47 46.80 13.98 8.75
C GLU A 47 46.07 13.16 9.83
N LYS A 48 46.82 12.47 10.70
CA LYS A 48 46.27 11.77 11.87
C LYS A 48 45.61 12.73 12.86
N GLU A 49 46.21 13.89 13.09
CA GLU A 49 45.64 14.93 13.95
C GLU A 49 44.37 15.54 13.32
N ALA A 50 44.39 15.82 12.02
CA ALA A 50 43.23 16.30 11.27
C ALA A 50 42.07 15.29 11.30
N LEU A 51 42.36 14.00 11.12
CA LEU A 51 41.38 12.91 11.23
C LEU A 51 40.84 12.76 12.65
N GLY A 52 41.68 12.94 13.67
CA GLY A 52 41.25 12.97 15.07
C GLY A 52 40.25 14.10 15.36
N ILE A 53 40.52 15.29 14.82
CA ILE A 53 39.62 16.45 14.92
C ILE A 53 38.31 16.20 14.16
N GLU A 54 38.37 15.60 12.96
CA GLU A 54 37.18 15.29 12.17
C GLU A 54 36.32 14.19 12.81
N LEU A 55 36.95 13.18 13.41
CA LEU A 55 36.28 12.13 14.16
C LEU A 55 35.61 12.70 15.43
N GLY A 56 36.28 13.59 16.15
CA GLY A 56 35.69 14.31 17.28
C GLY A 56 34.49 15.16 16.88
N ARG A 57 34.57 15.86 15.74
CA ARG A 57 33.42 16.61 15.16
C ARG A 57 32.30 15.66 14.72
N SER A 58 32.63 14.47 14.23
CA SER A 58 31.65 13.44 13.86
C SER A 58 30.90 12.92 15.09
N HIS A 59 31.61 12.54 16.15
CA HIS A 59 31.01 12.10 17.41
C HIS A 59 30.15 13.20 18.04
N ALA A 60 30.58 14.47 17.99
CA ALA A 60 29.77 15.59 18.46
C ALA A 60 28.48 15.79 17.64
N ARG A 61 28.53 15.58 16.32
CA ARG A 61 27.33 15.59 15.46
C ARG A 61 26.40 14.43 15.79
N GLU A 62 26.94 13.25 16.00
CA GLU A 62 26.19 12.05 16.36
C GLU A 62 25.52 12.19 17.73
N ALA A 63 26.22 12.78 18.72
CA ALA A 63 25.66 13.10 20.02
C ALA A 63 24.50 14.11 19.94
N ARG A 64 24.62 15.14 19.09
CA ARG A 64 23.52 16.10 18.83
C ARG A 64 22.32 15.44 18.16
N LEU A 65 22.55 14.52 17.23
CA LEU A 65 21.48 13.75 16.58
C LEU A 65 20.80 12.79 17.56
N ARG A 66 21.55 12.15 18.45
CA ARG A 66 20.98 11.33 19.53
C ARG A 66 20.17 12.18 20.51
N ALA A 67 20.66 13.36 20.89
CA ALA A 67 19.92 14.26 21.78
C ALA A 67 18.63 14.78 21.15
N THR A 68 18.64 15.13 19.85
CA THR A 68 17.42 15.52 19.13
C THR A 68 16.47 14.35 18.90
N ALA A 69 16.98 13.13 18.69
CA ALA A 69 16.14 11.94 18.63
C ALA A 69 15.50 11.63 19.99
N ALA A 70 16.21 11.82 21.09
CA ALA A 70 15.68 11.68 22.45
C ALA A 70 14.60 12.74 22.74
N ASP A 71 14.84 14.02 22.45
CA ASP A 71 13.84 15.10 22.57
C ASP A 71 12.61 14.86 21.70
N LEU A 72 12.78 14.36 20.47
CA LEU A 72 11.65 13.98 19.61
C LEU A 72 10.88 12.77 20.15
N THR A 73 11.58 11.81 20.75
CA THR A 73 10.95 10.63 21.37
C THR A 73 10.18 11.04 22.62
N GLU A 74 10.74 11.91 23.46
CA GLU A 74 10.08 12.48 24.63
C GLU A 74 8.87 13.34 24.22
N ARG A 75 8.97 14.13 23.15
CA ARG A 75 7.82 14.86 22.58
C ARG A 75 6.76 13.93 21.99
N LEU A 76 7.16 12.80 21.40
CA LEU A 76 6.24 11.80 20.88
C LEU A 76 5.55 11.04 22.02
N GLU A 77 6.28 10.72 23.09
CA GLU A 77 5.75 10.14 24.33
C GLU A 77 4.84 11.13 25.04
N ALA A 78 5.18 12.41 25.10
CA ALA A 78 4.31 13.47 25.61
C ALA A 78 3.08 13.67 24.72
N ALA A 79 3.20 13.56 23.40
CA ALA A 79 2.08 13.66 22.45
C ALA A 79 1.19 12.40 22.44
N THR A 80 1.71 11.23 22.82
CA THR A 80 0.95 9.98 22.93
C THR A 80 0.37 9.76 24.33
N ALA A 81 1.03 10.27 25.37
CA ALA A 81 0.49 10.45 26.72
C ALA A 81 -0.58 11.56 26.75
N ALA A 82 -0.40 12.61 25.93
CA ALA A 82 -1.46 13.49 25.46
C ALA A 82 -2.34 12.76 24.43
N LYS A 83 -2.81 11.57 24.80
CA LYS A 83 -4.09 11.06 24.33
C LYS A 83 -5.05 12.23 24.53
N VAL A 84 -5.51 12.80 23.42
CA VAL A 84 -6.56 13.81 23.41
C VAL A 84 -7.75 13.17 24.11
N ARG A 85 -7.86 13.37 25.43
CA ARG A 85 -9.15 13.57 26.04
C ARG A 85 -9.71 14.77 25.31
N PRO A 86 -10.90 14.68 24.70
CA PRO A 86 -11.56 15.82 24.08
C PRO A 86 -12.08 16.75 25.18
N GLU A 87 -11.19 17.25 26.04
CA GLU A 87 -11.42 18.41 26.88
C GLU A 87 -10.90 19.59 26.04
N ASN A 88 -11.75 20.42 25.42
CA ASN A 88 -12.08 21.68 26.08
C ASN A 88 -13.24 22.50 25.46
N ALA A 89 -14.00 21.98 24.50
CA ALA A 89 -15.23 22.64 24.03
C ALA A 89 -16.42 21.68 24.10
N GLU A 90 -16.30 20.51 23.50
CA GLU A 90 -17.38 19.52 23.44
C GLU A 90 -17.67 18.89 24.80
N SER A 91 -16.66 18.52 25.60
CA SER A 91 -16.91 17.97 26.95
C SER A 91 -17.57 18.99 27.88
N LYS A 92 -17.17 20.28 27.83
CA LYS A 92 -17.81 21.34 28.63
C LYS A 92 -19.25 21.57 28.19
N GLN A 93 -19.51 21.47 26.89
CA GLN A 93 -20.84 21.64 26.31
C GLN A 93 -21.75 20.44 26.62
N VAL A 94 -21.19 19.23 26.62
CA VAL A 94 -21.85 18.00 27.06
C VAL A 94 -22.13 18.03 28.57
N ASP A 95 -21.20 18.52 29.39
CA ASP A 95 -21.41 18.67 30.85
C ASP A 95 -22.46 19.74 31.17
N LEU A 96 -22.46 20.86 30.45
CA LEU A 96 -23.51 21.89 30.51
C LEU A 96 -24.87 21.32 30.10
N LEU A 97 -24.93 20.51 29.04
CA LEU A 97 -26.16 19.83 28.62
C LEU A 97 -26.64 18.84 29.68
N HIS A 98 -25.74 18.05 30.28
CA HIS A 98 -26.10 17.14 31.38
C HIS A 98 -26.57 17.89 32.63
N GLN A 99 -26.05 19.09 32.89
CA GLN A 99 -26.49 19.93 34.01
C GLN A 99 -27.87 20.54 33.74
N HIS A 100 -28.13 21.02 32.52
CA HIS A 100 -29.45 21.49 32.10
C HIS A 100 -30.49 20.37 32.10
N ILE A 101 -30.15 19.16 31.64
CA ILE A 101 -31.06 18.01 31.68
C ILE A 101 -31.45 17.69 33.13
N ARG A 102 -30.49 17.70 34.06
CA ARG A 102 -30.76 17.48 35.49
C ARG A 102 -31.65 18.56 36.09
N GLN A 103 -31.38 19.84 35.80
CA GLN A 103 -32.24 20.93 36.27
C GLN A 103 -33.66 20.83 35.72
N LEU A 104 -33.83 20.47 34.45
CA LEU A 104 -35.14 20.26 33.85
C LEU A 104 -35.89 19.10 34.50
N GLN A 105 -35.19 17.99 34.80
CA GLN A 105 -35.78 16.86 35.53
C GLN A 105 -36.24 17.27 36.93
N GLU A 106 -35.44 18.03 37.68
CA GLU A 106 -35.82 18.53 39.01
C GLU A 106 -37.06 19.44 38.95
N THR A 107 -37.16 20.32 37.95
CA THR A 107 -38.34 21.17 37.76
C THR A 107 -39.59 20.38 37.40
N LEU A 108 -39.45 19.31 36.61
CA LEU A 108 -40.56 18.42 36.26
C LEU A 108 -41.04 17.66 37.50
N ASP A 109 -40.13 17.16 38.33
CA ASP A 109 -40.43 16.45 39.57
C ASP A 109 -41.09 17.38 40.61
N GLU A 110 -40.74 18.65 40.64
CA GLU A 110 -41.38 19.66 41.50
C GLU A 110 -42.81 19.97 41.04
N VAL A 111 -43.04 20.12 39.73
CA VAL A 111 -44.38 20.28 39.15
C VAL A 111 -45.26 19.05 39.42
N GLU A 112 -44.71 17.85 39.29
CA GLU A 112 -45.44 16.60 39.52
C GLU A 112 -45.81 16.42 41.01
N ARG A 113 -44.91 16.80 41.93
CA ARG A 113 -45.23 16.87 43.37
C ARG A 113 -46.32 17.89 43.67
N GLY A 114 -46.27 19.07 43.04
CA GLY A 114 -47.33 20.08 43.13
C GLY A 114 -48.68 19.55 42.64
N ARG A 115 -48.69 18.80 41.54
CA ARG A 115 -49.87 18.13 40.97
C ARG A 115 -50.45 17.12 41.95
N GLN A 116 -49.62 16.25 42.52
CA GLN A 116 -50.04 15.25 43.51
C GLN A 116 -50.64 15.91 44.77
N HIS A 117 -50.03 16.99 45.25
CA HIS A 117 -50.55 17.75 46.39
C HIS A 117 -51.91 18.40 46.11
N ALA A 118 -52.11 18.96 44.91
CA ALA A 118 -53.39 19.52 44.49
C ALA A 118 -54.48 18.45 44.38
N VAL A 119 -54.19 17.30 43.76
CA VAL A 119 -55.13 16.17 43.67
C VAL A 119 -55.52 15.66 45.06
N PHE A 120 -54.56 15.57 45.98
CA PHE A 120 -54.80 15.18 47.35
C PHE A 120 -55.73 16.17 48.07
N LYS A 121 -55.46 17.48 47.99
CA LYS A 121 -56.33 18.51 48.59
C LYS A 121 -57.73 18.52 47.99
N ILE A 122 -57.87 18.37 46.68
CA ILE A 122 -59.19 18.28 46.02
C ILE A 122 -59.96 17.05 46.53
N SER A 123 -59.26 15.93 46.74
CA SER A 123 -59.87 14.70 47.27
C SER A 123 -60.27 14.84 48.74
N GLU A 124 -59.45 15.50 49.57
CA GLU A 124 -59.74 15.80 50.98
C GLU A 124 -60.97 16.72 51.11
N LEU A 125 -61.04 17.77 50.30
CA LEU A 125 -62.16 18.71 50.28
C LEU A 125 -63.45 18.05 49.81
N ALA A 126 -63.38 17.21 48.76
CA ALA A 126 -64.53 16.44 48.30
C ALA A 126 -65.07 15.46 49.36
N ALA A 127 -64.20 14.90 50.21
CA ALA A 127 -64.60 14.05 51.33
C ALA A 127 -65.29 14.82 52.47
N ARG A 128 -64.87 16.07 52.74
CA ARG A 128 -65.50 16.94 53.75
C ARG A 128 -66.91 17.39 53.37
N VAL A 129 -67.16 17.65 52.08
CA VAL A 129 -68.50 18.01 51.56
C VAL A 129 -69.52 16.86 51.71
N HIS A 130 -69.11 15.62 51.98
CA HIS A 130 -70.06 14.55 52.27
C HIS A 130 -70.54 14.52 53.76
N GLY A 131 -70.03 15.40 54.63
CA GLY A 131 -70.21 15.30 56.10
C GLY A 131 -71.11 16.34 56.79
N THR A 132 -71.44 17.50 56.19
CA THR A 132 -72.17 18.59 56.90
C THR A 132 -73.19 19.31 56.02
N ALA A 133 -74.45 19.37 56.46
CA ALA A 133 -75.65 19.66 55.65
C ALA A 133 -75.88 21.10 55.17
N ASP A 134 -75.22 22.13 55.71
CA ASP A 134 -75.72 23.51 55.60
C ASP A 134 -74.92 24.46 54.68
N ASN A 135 -73.86 24.02 53.98
CA ASN A 135 -73.07 24.88 53.05
C ASN A 135 -72.77 24.25 51.67
N HIS A 136 -73.53 23.21 51.29
CA HIS A 136 -73.23 22.35 50.13
C HIS A 136 -73.16 23.03 48.76
N ALA A 137 -73.93 24.10 48.52
CA ALA A 137 -74.00 24.71 47.19
C ALA A 137 -72.73 25.50 46.83
N VAL A 138 -72.20 26.27 47.78
CA VAL A 138 -70.98 27.10 47.58
C VAL A 138 -69.73 26.22 47.53
N GLU A 139 -69.66 25.18 48.36
CA GLU A 139 -68.54 24.23 48.36
C GLU A 139 -68.52 23.37 47.09
N ALA A 140 -69.68 22.94 46.57
CA ALA A 140 -69.77 22.22 45.30
C ALA A 140 -69.35 23.07 44.09
N GLU A 141 -69.76 24.34 44.05
CA GLU A 141 -69.36 25.28 43.00
C GLU A 141 -67.85 25.55 43.04
N TRP A 142 -67.28 25.71 44.24
CA TRP A 142 -65.84 25.89 44.42
C TRP A 142 -65.04 24.65 44.03
N ILE A 143 -65.52 23.44 44.34
CA ILE A 143 -64.90 22.18 43.89
C ILE A 143 -64.94 22.05 42.37
N GLN A 144 -66.06 22.39 41.72
CA GLN A 144 -66.17 22.36 40.25
C GLN A 144 -65.23 23.37 39.58
N LYS A 145 -65.15 24.59 40.13
CA LYS A 145 -64.19 25.59 39.66
C LYS A 145 -62.75 25.12 39.80
N THR A 146 -62.39 24.53 40.95
CA THR A 146 -61.04 24.01 41.21
C THR A 146 -60.68 22.83 40.30
N LYS A 147 -61.65 21.94 40.00
CA LYS A 147 -61.48 20.88 39.00
C LYS A 147 -61.26 21.44 37.60
N HIS A 148 -62.04 22.44 37.20
CA HIS A 148 -61.89 23.11 35.91
C HIS A 148 -60.53 23.80 35.77
N ASP A 149 -60.09 24.54 36.80
CA ASP A 149 -58.79 25.21 36.83
C ASP A 149 -57.63 24.19 36.77
N PHE A 150 -57.78 23.04 37.44
CA PHE A 150 -56.81 21.94 37.37
C PHE A 150 -56.76 21.27 35.98
N GLU A 151 -57.91 21.05 35.34
CA GLU A 151 -58.01 20.53 33.98
C GLU A 151 -57.31 21.48 32.99
N LEU A 152 -57.56 22.78 33.11
CA LEU A 152 -56.95 23.82 32.28
C LEU A 152 -55.42 23.88 32.48
N LEU A 153 -54.96 23.77 33.73
CA LEU A 153 -53.53 23.69 34.04
C LEU A 153 -52.90 22.45 33.40
N ASN A 154 -53.56 21.28 33.47
CA ASN A 154 -53.06 20.04 32.89
C ASN A 154 -52.98 20.12 31.35
N GLN A 155 -53.99 20.71 30.70
CA GLN A 155 -53.97 20.96 29.26
C GLN A 155 -52.83 21.91 28.86
N ARG A 156 -52.62 22.98 29.63
CA ARG A 156 -51.51 23.93 29.39
C ARG A 156 -50.15 23.26 29.56
N THR A 157 -49.96 22.43 30.58
CA THR A 157 -48.71 21.70 30.80
C THR A 157 -48.42 20.71 29.69
N ARG A 158 -49.43 19.95 29.22
CA ARG A 158 -49.27 19.04 28.08
C ARG A 158 -48.87 19.77 26.81
N LEU A 159 -49.48 20.93 26.55
CA LEU A 159 -49.17 21.74 25.37
C LEU A 159 -47.75 22.31 25.43
N LEU A 160 -47.31 22.77 26.61
CA LEU A 160 -45.93 23.24 26.82
C LEU A 160 -44.90 22.11 26.63
N LEU A 161 -45.20 20.92 27.14
CA LEU A 161 -44.33 19.74 26.98
C LEU A 161 -44.21 19.36 25.50
N ALA A 162 -45.32 19.30 24.77
CA ALA A 162 -45.32 19.01 23.34
C ALA A 162 -44.54 20.07 22.52
N GLN A 163 -44.71 21.36 22.84
CA GLN A 163 -43.94 22.43 22.21
C GLN A 163 -42.43 22.33 22.53
N GLN A 164 -42.08 21.90 23.73
CA GLN A 164 -40.69 21.71 24.13
C GLN A 164 -40.06 20.51 23.41
N GLU A 165 -40.77 19.38 23.29
CA GLU A 165 -40.34 18.22 22.52
C GLU A 165 -40.10 18.56 21.04
N GLU A 166 -41.01 19.31 20.42
CA GLU A 166 -40.86 19.77 19.04
C GLU A 166 -39.63 20.68 18.85
N ARG A 167 -39.39 21.61 19.78
CA ARG A 167 -38.18 22.46 19.76
C ARG A 167 -36.90 21.65 19.92
N HIS A 168 -36.88 20.64 20.80
CA HIS A 168 -35.73 19.76 20.96
C HIS A 168 -35.48 18.91 19.71
N ALA A 169 -36.53 18.36 19.10
CA ALA A 169 -36.43 17.59 17.86
C ALA A 169 -35.86 18.44 16.71
N ALA A 170 -36.36 19.67 16.55
CA ALA A 170 -35.85 20.60 15.55
C ALA A 170 -34.38 20.99 15.81
N ALA A 171 -34.00 21.25 17.06
CA ALA A 171 -32.62 21.57 17.42
C ALA A 171 -31.66 20.40 17.15
N LEU A 172 -32.07 19.16 17.43
CA LEU A 172 -31.29 17.97 17.13
C LEU A 172 -31.11 17.74 15.64
N ASP A 173 -32.16 17.90 14.83
CA ASP A 173 -32.08 17.77 13.37
C ASP A 173 -31.11 18.81 12.77
N VAL A 174 -31.18 20.06 13.22
CA VAL A 174 -30.22 21.11 12.81
C VAL A 174 -28.79 20.77 13.22
N ALA A 175 -28.58 20.28 14.44
CA ALA A 175 -27.25 19.88 14.92
C ALA A 175 -26.67 18.70 14.11
N MET A 176 -27.49 17.69 13.82
CA MET A 176 -27.10 16.53 13.02
C MET A 176 -26.75 16.91 11.58
N ARG A 177 -27.54 17.77 10.95
CA ARG A 177 -27.24 18.30 9.60
C ARG A 177 -25.95 19.11 9.59
N ARG A 178 -25.75 19.96 10.59
CA ARG A 178 -24.51 20.74 10.74
C ARG A 178 -23.29 19.83 10.86
N LEU A 179 -23.36 18.82 11.74
CA LEU A 179 -22.28 17.86 11.92
C LEU A 179 -21.98 17.09 10.62
N SER A 180 -23.01 16.68 9.89
CA SER A 180 -22.87 16.01 8.59
C SER A 180 -22.16 16.89 7.56
N LEU A 181 -22.49 18.19 7.51
CA LEU A 181 -21.85 19.15 6.61
C LEU A 181 -20.39 19.42 7.01
N GLU A 182 -20.11 19.58 8.31
CA GLU A 182 -18.75 19.75 8.83
C GLU A 182 -17.87 18.51 8.53
N HIS A 183 -18.43 17.31 8.69
CA HIS A 183 -17.74 16.06 8.33
C HIS A 183 -17.45 15.96 6.83
N ALA A 184 -18.44 16.30 5.99
CA ALA A 184 -18.25 16.32 4.54
C ALA A 184 -17.16 17.31 4.12
N ALA A 185 -17.19 18.53 4.65
CA ALA A 185 -16.18 19.55 4.38
C ALA A 185 -14.77 19.12 4.83
N ALA A 186 -14.66 18.44 5.98
CA ALA A 186 -13.38 17.89 6.46
C ALA A 186 -12.84 16.80 5.52
N MET A 187 -13.71 15.92 5.03
CA MET A 187 -13.33 14.86 4.08
C MET A 187 -12.88 15.43 2.73
N ASP A 188 -13.58 16.45 2.22
CA ASP A 188 -13.19 17.10 0.96
C ASP A 188 -11.88 17.87 1.09
N LYS A 189 -11.63 18.52 2.24
CA LYS A 189 -10.32 19.12 2.53
C LYS A 189 -9.20 18.08 2.51
N LEU A 190 -9.41 16.92 3.15
CA LEU A 190 -8.43 15.84 3.16
C LEU A 190 -8.16 15.27 1.77
N ARG A 191 -9.19 15.17 0.92
CA ARG A 191 -9.04 14.76 -0.49
C ARG A 191 -8.19 15.76 -1.26
N LEU A 192 -8.52 17.05 -1.14
CA LEU A 192 -7.77 18.11 -1.81
C LEU A 192 -6.29 18.14 -1.38
N ASP A 193 -6.02 18.03 -0.07
CA ASP A 193 -4.66 17.95 0.46
C ASP A 193 -3.89 16.72 -0.08
N ASN A 194 -4.59 15.59 -0.28
CA ASN A 194 -4.00 14.38 -0.87
C ASN A 194 -3.65 14.59 -2.34
N ASP A 195 -4.56 15.20 -3.11
CA ASP A 195 -4.36 15.50 -4.53
C ASP A 195 -3.21 16.50 -4.74
N ILE A 196 -3.14 17.54 -3.91
CA ILE A 196 -2.01 18.48 -3.90
C ILE A 196 -0.70 17.72 -3.66
N ARG A 197 -0.63 16.88 -2.61
CA ARG A 197 0.58 16.09 -2.33
C ARG A 197 0.95 15.14 -3.48
N TRP A 198 -0.03 14.53 -4.14
CA TRP A 198 0.22 13.69 -5.31
C TRP A 198 0.76 14.48 -6.49
N THR A 199 0.21 15.67 -6.76
CA THR A 199 0.72 16.53 -7.83
C THR A 199 2.14 17.01 -7.54
N GLU A 200 2.44 17.42 -6.31
CA GLU A 200 3.78 17.80 -5.87
C GLU A 200 4.76 16.62 -6.01
N TRP A 201 4.36 15.42 -5.58
CA TRP A 201 5.18 14.22 -5.71
C TRP A 201 5.48 13.89 -7.18
N ARG A 202 4.49 13.97 -8.08
CA ARG A 202 4.70 13.77 -9.52
C ARG A 202 5.67 14.79 -10.12
N HIS A 203 5.58 16.05 -9.70
CA HIS A 203 6.51 17.09 -10.15
C HIS A 203 7.93 16.85 -9.64
N GLU A 204 8.07 16.47 -8.37
CA GLU A 204 9.35 16.11 -7.78
C GLU A 204 9.97 14.88 -8.48
N GLU A 205 9.17 13.87 -8.78
CA GLU A 205 9.66 12.66 -9.46
C GLU A 205 10.05 12.93 -10.92
N SER A 206 9.30 13.81 -11.61
CA SER A 206 9.67 14.30 -12.94
C SER A 206 10.99 15.08 -12.90
N ARG A 207 11.22 15.92 -11.87
CA ARG A 207 12.52 16.58 -11.66
C ARG A 207 13.64 15.57 -11.45
N ARG A 208 13.43 14.55 -10.62
CA ARG A 208 14.43 13.49 -10.40
C ARG A 208 14.77 12.73 -11.68
N MET A 209 13.78 12.40 -12.50
CA MET A 209 14.05 11.75 -13.79
C MET A 209 14.89 12.63 -14.71
N LYS A 210 14.60 13.93 -14.79
CA LYS A 210 15.42 14.88 -15.56
C LYS A 210 16.85 15.00 -15.03
N GLU A 211 17.03 14.98 -13.71
CA GLU A 211 18.36 14.98 -13.09
C GLU A 211 19.15 13.71 -13.38
N VAL A 212 18.48 12.55 -13.40
CA VAL A 212 19.08 11.26 -13.78
C VAL A 212 19.49 11.28 -15.26
N GLU A 213 18.61 11.74 -16.14
CA GLU A 213 18.91 11.86 -17.57
C GLU A 213 20.07 12.81 -17.84
N ALA A 214 20.09 13.98 -17.18
CA ALA A 214 21.21 14.92 -17.25
C ALA A 214 22.51 14.30 -16.74
N ALA A 215 22.46 13.49 -15.68
CA ALA A 215 23.63 12.78 -15.17
C ALA A 215 24.14 11.71 -16.16
N MET A 216 23.24 10.97 -16.82
CA MET A 216 23.61 10.01 -17.85
C MET A 216 24.24 10.69 -19.06
N GLU A 217 23.73 11.85 -19.49
CA GLU A 217 24.30 12.60 -20.61
C GLU A 217 25.68 13.18 -20.27
N ALA A 218 25.87 13.65 -19.03
CA ALA A 218 27.17 14.04 -18.51
C ALA A 218 28.17 12.86 -18.51
N ASP A 219 27.73 11.65 -18.15
CA ASP A 219 28.58 10.46 -18.20
C ASP A 219 28.97 10.07 -19.64
N LYS A 220 28.01 10.07 -20.57
CA LYS A 220 28.30 9.84 -22.01
C LYS A 220 29.29 10.85 -22.57
N SER A 221 29.18 12.13 -22.19
CA SER A 221 30.14 13.15 -22.62
C SER A 221 31.53 12.94 -22.00
N SER A 222 31.59 12.48 -20.74
CA SER A 222 32.83 12.10 -20.06
C SER A 222 33.52 10.90 -20.73
N VAL A 223 32.77 9.85 -21.08
CA VAL A 223 33.31 8.68 -21.80
C VAL A 223 33.85 9.08 -23.18
N ARG A 224 33.12 9.94 -23.91
CA ARG A 224 33.59 10.48 -25.20
C ARG A 224 34.90 11.26 -25.05
N LEU A 225 35.02 12.07 -24.01
CA LEU A 225 36.23 12.84 -23.74
C LEU A 225 37.41 11.92 -23.40
N ALA A 226 37.19 10.90 -22.56
CA ALA A 226 38.20 9.90 -22.21
C ALA A 226 38.67 9.09 -23.43
N MET A 227 37.75 8.71 -24.32
CA MET A 227 38.09 8.03 -25.56
C MET A 227 38.94 8.92 -26.48
N LYS A 228 38.58 10.21 -26.61
CA LYS A 228 39.37 11.19 -27.38
C LYS A 228 40.78 11.35 -26.79
N HIS A 229 40.89 11.42 -25.46
CA HIS A 229 42.18 11.49 -24.77
C HIS A 229 43.02 10.23 -25.03
N ASN A 230 42.42 9.03 -24.93
CA ASN A 230 43.12 7.77 -25.18
C ASN A 230 43.63 7.65 -26.63
N ILE A 231 42.83 8.08 -27.61
CA ILE A 231 43.24 8.14 -29.01
C ILE A 231 44.45 9.08 -29.18
N GLU A 232 44.41 10.25 -28.56
CA GLU A 232 45.50 11.21 -28.66
C GLU A 232 46.77 10.73 -27.94
N SER A 233 46.66 10.12 -26.76
CA SER A 233 47.78 9.45 -26.08
C SER A 233 48.37 8.34 -26.94
N THR A 234 47.54 7.55 -27.62
CA THR A 234 48.00 6.48 -28.53
C THR A 234 48.75 7.07 -29.73
N ARG A 235 48.29 8.19 -30.30
CA ARG A 235 49.00 8.90 -31.38
C ARG A 235 50.34 9.46 -30.94
N ILE A 236 50.40 10.02 -29.72
CA ILE A 236 51.66 10.50 -29.13
C ILE A 236 52.62 9.33 -28.96
N HIS A 237 52.18 8.21 -28.39
CA HIS A 237 52.99 7.00 -28.28
C HIS A 237 53.47 6.50 -29.65
N GLN A 238 52.61 6.45 -30.67
CA GLN A 238 53.01 6.07 -32.03
C GLN A 238 54.08 7.01 -32.63
N ARG A 239 54.02 8.32 -32.36
CA ARG A 239 55.06 9.28 -32.80
C ARG A 239 56.38 9.11 -32.03
N VAL A 240 56.32 8.70 -30.76
CA VAL A 240 57.50 8.49 -29.91
C VAL A 240 58.15 7.13 -30.18
N THR A 241 57.40 6.13 -30.64
CA THR A 241 57.89 4.76 -30.89
C THR A 241 58.39 4.52 -32.33
N VAL A 242 58.28 5.48 -33.25
CA VAL A 242 58.95 5.42 -34.56
C VAL A 242 60.29 6.14 -34.47
N PRO A 243 61.44 5.44 -34.47
CA PRO A 243 62.73 6.10 -34.55
C PRO A 243 62.90 6.66 -35.97
N SER A 244 63.00 7.98 -36.09
CA SER A 244 63.53 8.65 -37.28
C SER A 244 64.89 8.05 -37.63
N THR A 245 64.89 7.19 -38.64
CA THR A 245 66.10 6.72 -39.32
C THR A 245 66.12 7.30 -40.72
N THR A 246 66.57 8.55 -40.86
CA THR A 246 67.40 8.96 -42.01
C THR A 246 68.08 10.31 -41.76
N THR A 247 69.36 10.33 -42.11
CA THR A 247 70.34 11.41 -42.08
C THR A 247 70.07 12.50 -43.13
N HIS A 248 70.40 13.76 -42.81
CA HIS A 248 71.37 14.63 -43.53
C HIS A 248 71.12 16.14 -43.29
N SER A 249 72.15 16.78 -42.71
CA SER A 249 72.81 18.04 -43.08
C SER A 249 72.03 19.30 -43.53
N ALA A 250 72.44 20.43 -42.90
CA ALA A 250 72.68 21.77 -43.44
C ALA A 250 71.75 22.94 -43.03
N SER A 251 72.34 23.85 -42.24
CA SER A 251 72.30 25.32 -42.27
C SER A 251 70.97 26.09 -42.42
N SER A 252 70.66 26.92 -41.41
CA SER A 252 70.61 28.40 -41.44
C SER A 252 69.49 29.00 -40.55
N SER A 253 69.87 30.04 -39.82
CA SER A 253 69.14 30.77 -38.75
C SER A 253 68.07 31.78 -39.28
N PRO A 254 67.48 32.69 -38.45
CA PRO A 254 66.35 32.61 -37.49
C PRO A 254 65.27 33.71 -37.83
N PRO A 255 64.52 34.43 -36.95
CA PRO A 255 63.81 34.18 -35.67
C PRO A 255 62.30 34.64 -35.66
N SER A 256 61.69 34.62 -34.45
CA SER A 256 60.65 35.54 -33.90
C SER A 256 59.13 35.31 -34.11
N SER A 257 58.43 34.95 -33.01
CA SER A 257 57.56 35.86 -32.21
C SER A 257 56.26 35.23 -31.67
N LEU A 258 55.84 35.76 -30.52
CA LEU A 258 54.59 35.64 -29.78
C LEU A 258 54.40 34.44 -28.83
N GLY A 259 54.49 34.79 -27.55
CA GLY A 259 54.13 33.96 -26.42
C GLY A 259 52.66 33.61 -26.40
N MET A 260 52.40 32.35 -26.11
CA MET A 260 51.13 31.87 -25.60
C MET A 260 51.50 30.96 -24.44
N THR A 261 51.12 31.39 -23.24
CA THR A 261 51.35 30.69 -21.97
C THR A 261 50.78 29.29 -22.07
N THR A 262 51.64 28.30 -22.30
CA THR A 262 51.30 26.89 -22.18
C THR A 262 51.03 26.66 -20.69
N VAL A 263 49.76 26.53 -20.33
CA VAL A 263 49.37 26.04 -19.00
C VAL A 263 50.13 24.73 -18.79
N ASP A 264 50.95 24.69 -17.75
CA ASP A 264 51.85 23.60 -17.46
C ASP A 264 51.06 22.28 -17.39
N ALA A 265 51.53 21.23 -18.06
CA ALA A 265 50.76 20.01 -18.27
C ALA A 265 50.34 19.37 -16.93
N ASP A 266 51.15 19.56 -15.90
CA ASP A 266 50.89 19.15 -14.53
C ASP A 266 49.72 19.88 -13.87
N THR A 267 49.49 21.16 -14.20
CA THR A 267 48.32 21.90 -13.71
C THR A 267 47.04 21.38 -14.36
N LEU A 268 47.10 21.02 -15.64
CA LEU A 268 45.95 20.44 -16.36
C LEU A 268 45.58 19.06 -15.80
N VAL A 269 46.58 18.21 -15.51
CA VAL A 269 46.37 16.87 -14.91
C VAL A 269 45.81 16.98 -13.50
N ARG A 270 46.31 17.91 -12.68
CA ARG A 270 45.75 18.17 -11.33
C ARG A 270 44.30 18.62 -11.39
N MET A 271 43.96 19.55 -12.30
CA MET A 271 42.56 19.99 -12.49
C MET A 271 41.64 18.85 -12.94
N GLN A 272 42.11 17.94 -13.80
CA GLN A 272 41.33 16.79 -14.23
C GLN A 272 41.13 15.76 -13.11
N LEU A 273 42.15 15.52 -12.27
CA LEU A 273 42.04 14.67 -11.09
C LEU A 273 41.07 15.22 -10.04
N ASP A 274 41.06 16.53 -9.81
CA ASP A 274 40.10 17.17 -8.90
C ASP A 274 38.67 17.17 -9.48
N THR A 275 38.53 17.26 -10.80
CA THR A 275 37.24 17.07 -11.48
C THR A 275 36.73 15.63 -11.34
N LEU A 276 37.61 14.64 -11.34
CA LEU A 276 37.26 13.24 -11.09
C LEU A 276 36.89 12.98 -9.63
N ARG A 277 37.61 13.59 -8.68
CA ARG A 277 37.31 13.48 -7.23
C ARG A 277 35.96 14.08 -6.88
N THR A 278 35.65 15.26 -7.40
CA THR A 278 34.35 15.93 -7.20
C THR A 278 33.18 15.10 -7.75
N ARG A 279 33.32 14.55 -8.98
CA ARG A 279 32.30 13.67 -9.56
C ARG A 279 32.09 12.38 -8.77
N ARG A 280 33.15 11.77 -8.24
CA ARG A 280 33.05 10.60 -7.35
C ARG A 280 32.32 10.92 -6.05
N MET A 281 32.55 12.10 -5.46
CA MET A 281 31.81 12.52 -4.26
C MET A 281 30.34 12.81 -4.53
N ASP A 282 30.00 13.38 -5.68
CA ASP A 282 28.59 13.57 -6.02
C ASP A 282 27.87 12.25 -6.28
N ALA A 283 28.53 11.25 -6.88
CA ALA A 283 27.98 9.91 -7.02
C ALA A 283 27.72 9.24 -5.66
N LEU A 284 28.64 9.42 -4.70
CA LEU A 284 28.52 8.86 -3.35
C LEU A 284 27.38 9.52 -2.57
N LYS A 285 27.23 10.84 -2.66
CA LYS A 285 26.10 11.59 -2.09
C LYS A 285 24.76 11.11 -2.64
N LYS A 286 24.68 10.89 -3.96
CA LYS A 286 23.47 10.39 -4.64
C LYS A 286 23.10 8.97 -4.19
N LEU A 287 24.08 8.09 -4.00
CA LEU A 287 23.87 6.73 -3.47
C LEU A 287 23.31 6.76 -2.03
N CYS A 288 23.80 7.65 -1.19
CA CYS A 288 23.26 7.85 0.17
C CYS A 288 21.80 8.32 0.15
N LEU A 289 21.43 9.24 -0.74
CA LEU A 289 20.05 9.71 -0.90
C LEU A 289 19.09 8.59 -1.34
N VAL A 290 19.51 7.73 -2.28
CA VAL A 290 18.73 6.55 -2.70
C VAL A 290 18.50 5.59 -1.52
N ARG A 291 19.54 5.33 -0.72
CA ARG A 291 19.44 4.44 0.45
C ARG A 291 18.47 5.00 1.51
N ILE A 292 18.52 6.31 1.77
CA ILE A 292 17.60 7.00 2.69
C ILE A 292 16.16 6.95 2.17
N SER A 293 15.95 7.12 0.86
CA SER A 293 14.63 7.02 0.22
C SER A 293 14.00 5.62 0.37
N ILE A 294 14.79 4.56 0.15
CA ILE A 294 14.36 3.17 0.35
C ILE A 294 13.99 2.94 1.82
N GLY A 295 14.79 3.47 2.76
CA GLY A 295 14.49 3.42 4.20
C GLY A 295 13.17 4.09 4.56
N ARG A 296 12.93 5.32 4.08
CA ARG A 296 11.68 6.07 4.34
C ARG A 296 10.45 5.37 3.75
N THR A 297 10.56 4.80 2.56
CA THR A 297 9.47 4.06 1.91
C THR A 297 9.07 2.82 2.71
N ARG A 298 10.05 2.08 3.25
CA ARG A 298 9.81 0.92 4.11
C ARG A 298 9.18 1.31 5.45
N LEU A 299 9.62 2.42 6.05
CA LEU A 299 9.08 2.93 7.30
C LEU A 299 7.64 3.43 7.13
N TYR A 300 7.34 4.12 6.03
CA TYR A 300 5.99 4.59 5.70
C TYR A 300 5.03 3.41 5.46
N ALA A 301 5.47 2.37 4.75
CA ALA A 301 4.70 1.14 4.59
C ALA A 301 4.45 0.41 5.93
N ALA A 302 5.39 0.48 6.87
CA ALA A 302 5.20 -0.06 8.22
C ALA A 302 4.23 0.78 9.06
N TRP A 303 4.30 2.10 8.96
CA TRP A 303 3.40 3.03 9.65
C TRP A 303 1.95 2.91 9.15
N MET A 304 1.74 2.75 7.83
CA MET A 304 0.41 2.49 7.27
C MET A 304 -0.18 1.15 7.74
N ARG A 305 0.65 0.14 8.03
CA ARG A 305 0.20 -1.12 8.64
C ARG A 305 -0.20 -0.95 10.11
N TRP A 306 0.46 -0.05 10.84
CA TRP A 306 0.19 0.21 12.25
C TRP A 306 -1.14 0.93 12.49
N ASN A 307 -1.52 1.88 11.62
CA ASN A 307 -2.76 2.66 11.75
C ASN A 307 -4.07 1.86 11.60
N VAL A 308 -4.01 0.57 11.25
CA VAL A 308 -5.18 -0.29 11.05
C VAL A 308 -5.64 -0.98 12.35
N HIS A 309 -4.87 -0.90 13.46
CA HIS A 309 -5.12 -1.68 14.67
C HIS A 309 -5.80 -0.96 15.84
N ALA A 310 -6.46 0.18 15.65
CA ALA A 310 -7.31 0.79 16.68
C ALA A 310 -8.79 0.36 16.52
N LEU A 311 -9.27 -0.55 17.38
CA LEU A 311 -10.67 -1.01 17.42
C LEU A 311 -11.63 0.04 17.99
N PRO A 312 -12.78 0.27 17.33
CA PRO A 312 -14.10 0.16 17.96
C PRO A 312 -15.09 -0.66 17.05
N PRO A 313 -16.42 -0.67 17.31
CA PRO A 313 -17.32 -1.86 17.43
C PRO A 313 -17.58 -2.61 16.09
N PRO A 314 -18.36 -3.74 16.00
CA PRO A 314 -18.21 -4.70 14.91
C PRO A 314 -18.49 -4.04 13.55
N THR A 315 -17.45 -3.97 12.73
CA THR A 315 -17.40 -3.19 11.50
C THR A 315 -18.17 -3.87 10.36
N PRO A 316 -18.57 -3.14 9.29
CA PRO A 316 -19.13 -3.68 8.04
C PRO A 316 -18.34 -4.86 7.41
N GLN A 317 -17.13 -5.10 7.89
CA GLN A 317 -16.28 -6.23 7.53
C GLN A 317 -16.83 -7.59 8.03
N ALA A 318 -17.45 -7.65 9.21
CA ALA A 318 -17.99 -8.90 9.76
C ALA A 318 -19.16 -9.45 8.90
N ALA A 319 -20.12 -8.59 8.54
CA ALA A 319 -21.22 -8.95 7.65
C ALA A 319 -20.71 -9.37 6.26
N THR A 320 -19.68 -8.69 5.76
CA THR A 320 -19.03 -9.03 4.49
C THR A 320 -18.42 -10.43 4.50
N LEU A 321 -17.77 -10.82 5.61
CA LEU A 321 -17.20 -12.16 5.75
C LEU A 321 -18.29 -13.23 5.77
N VAL A 322 -19.40 -13.00 6.48
CA VAL A 322 -20.56 -13.91 6.49
C VAL A 322 -21.11 -14.11 5.06
N THR A 323 -21.25 -13.03 4.29
CA THR A 323 -21.69 -13.13 2.88
C THR A 323 -20.69 -13.92 2.03
N LEU A 324 -19.39 -13.68 2.20
CA LEU A 324 -18.34 -14.41 1.47
C LEU A 324 -18.36 -15.90 1.81
N GLU A 325 -18.59 -16.26 3.07
CA GLU A 325 -18.73 -17.66 3.49
C GLU A 325 -19.96 -18.31 2.87
N ALA A 326 -21.12 -17.63 2.90
CA ALA A 326 -22.34 -18.13 2.28
C ALA A 326 -22.21 -18.33 0.76
N LEU A 327 -21.43 -17.49 0.07
CA LEU A 327 -21.09 -17.70 -1.34
C LEU A 327 -20.17 -18.91 -1.53
N ALA A 328 -19.19 -19.08 -0.65
CA ALA A 328 -18.25 -20.20 -0.71
C ALA A 328 -18.88 -21.56 -0.40
N ASP A 329 -19.98 -21.59 0.35
CA ASP A 329 -20.74 -22.82 0.59
C ASP A 329 -21.57 -23.23 -0.64
N LYS A 330 -21.96 -22.26 -1.48
CA LYS A 330 -22.79 -22.49 -2.68
C LYS A 330 -21.96 -22.77 -3.94
N HIS A 331 -20.79 -22.15 -4.04
CA HIS A 331 -19.96 -22.13 -5.24
C HIS A 331 -18.57 -22.71 -5.01
N THR A 332 -17.94 -23.19 -6.08
CA THR A 332 -16.61 -23.81 -5.97
C THR A 332 -15.53 -22.75 -5.99
N PHE A 333 -14.99 -22.40 -4.82
CA PHE A 333 -13.87 -21.46 -4.71
C PHE A 333 -12.52 -22.15 -4.95
N ILE A 334 -11.64 -21.48 -5.67
CA ILE A 334 -10.27 -21.91 -5.95
C ILE A 334 -9.33 -20.72 -5.70
N GLU A 335 -8.48 -20.85 -4.70
CA GLU A 335 -7.45 -19.86 -4.38
C GLU A 335 -6.24 -20.06 -5.31
N TYR A 336 -5.90 -19.02 -6.08
CA TYR A 336 -4.77 -19.03 -7.00
C TYR A 336 -3.67 -18.05 -6.57
N PRO A 337 -2.42 -18.52 -6.40
CA PRO A 337 -1.92 -19.85 -6.79
C PRO A 337 -2.33 -20.97 -5.83
N LEU A 338 -2.46 -22.20 -6.34
CA LEU A 338 -2.86 -23.34 -5.50
C LEU A 338 -1.79 -23.62 -4.42
N ALA A 339 -2.22 -24.07 -3.25
CA ALA A 339 -1.31 -24.47 -2.17
C ALA A 339 -0.40 -25.64 -2.56
N THR A 340 -0.90 -26.57 -3.40
CA THR A 340 -0.15 -27.73 -3.87
C THR A 340 0.42 -27.49 -5.28
N PRO A 341 1.67 -27.92 -5.55
CA PRO A 341 2.24 -27.84 -6.89
C PRO A 341 1.55 -28.82 -7.86
N PHE A 342 1.54 -28.46 -9.15
CA PHE A 342 1.01 -29.36 -10.18
C PHE A 342 1.85 -30.63 -10.28
N THR A 343 1.18 -31.77 -10.32
CA THR A 343 1.78 -33.08 -10.57
C THR A 343 1.17 -33.68 -11.84
N CYS A 344 1.63 -34.84 -12.28
CA CYS A 344 0.99 -35.54 -13.40
C CYS A 344 -0.51 -35.78 -13.15
N ALA A 345 -0.92 -36.05 -11.90
CA ALA A 345 -2.32 -36.26 -11.54
C ALA A 345 -3.20 -35.00 -11.66
N SER A 346 -2.61 -33.81 -11.85
CA SER A 346 -3.35 -32.57 -12.08
C SER A 346 -3.96 -32.47 -13.48
N PHE A 347 -3.56 -33.35 -14.41
CA PHE A 347 -3.90 -33.29 -15.83
C PHE A 347 -4.70 -34.51 -16.27
N GLN A 348 -5.62 -34.30 -17.22
CA GLN A 348 -6.39 -35.38 -17.85
C GLN A 348 -6.02 -35.50 -19.33
N VAL A 349 -6.04 -36.73 -19.86
CA VAL A 349 -5.91 -36.95 -21.30
C VAL A 349 -7.02 -36.20 -22.02
N ASP A 350 -6.69 -35.65 -23.19
CA ASP A 350 -7.53 -34.78 -24.00
C ASP A 350 -7.79 -33.36 -23.44
N GLU A 351 -7.28 -33.03 -22.26
CA GLU A 351 -7.39 -31.68 -21.70
C GLU A 351 -6.53 -30.66 -22.46
N LEU A 352 -7.07 -29.46 -22.66
CA LEU A 352 -6.29 -28.31 -23.14
C LEU A 352 -5.56 -27.65 -21.97
N VAL A 353 -4.25 -27.51 -22.12
CA VAL A 353 -3.36 -26.88 -21.14
C VAL A 353 -2.55 -25.76 -21.78
N TYR A 354 -2.19 -24.76 -20.98
CA TYR A 354 -1.19 -23.79 -21.40
C TYR A 354 0.20 -24.22 -21.02
N VAL A 355 1.14 -24.05 -21.94
CA VAL A 355 2.56 -24.32 -21.74
C VAL A 355 3.29 -23.01 -21.49
N SER A 356 4.14 -22.99 -20.48
CA SER A 356 5.06 -21.88 -20.21
C SER A 356 6.49 -22.21 -20.67
N THR A 357 7.21 -21.19 -21.12
CA THR A 357 8.63 -21.29 -21.48
C THR A 357 9.46 -21.67 -20.27
N SER A 358 10.51 -22.45 -20.46
CA SER A 358 11.51 -22.68 -19.39
C SER A 358 12.16 -21.34 -19.01
N THR A 359 12.34 -21.08 -17.72
CA THR A 359 13.08 -19.92 -17.21
C THR A 359 14.61 -20.09 -17.29
N GLY A 360 15.09 -21.18 -17.92
CA GLY A 360 16.51 -21.55 -17.93
C GLY A 360 16.98 -22.10 -16.59
N LYS A 361 18.22 -22.60 -16.51
CA LYS A 361 18.84 -23.00 -15.24
C LYS A 361 19.10 -21.74 -14.40
N VAL A 362 18.12 -21.29 -13.63
CA VAL A 362 18.41 -20.41 -12.50
C VAL A 362 19.34 -21.21 -11.57
N LYS A 363 20.48 -20.62 -11.21
CA LYS A 363 21.46 -21.21 -10.28
C LYS A 363 20.68 -21.68 -9.05
N LYS A 364 20.69 -22.98 -8.77
CA LYS A 364 19.96 -23.62 -7.65
C LYS A 364 20.18 -22.81 -6.37
N SER A 365 19.21 -21.98 -5.98
CA SER A 365 18.95 -21.74 -4.55
C SER A 365 18.32 -23.02 -3.99
N HIS A 366 18.33 -23.15 -2.67
CA HIS A 366 18.06 -24.37 -1.91
C HIS A 366 16.91 -25.27 -2.46
N PRO A 367 16.95 -26.60 -2.23
CA PRO A 367 15.90 -27.55 -2.66
C PRO A 367 14.47 -27.24 -2.18
N ALA A 368 14.30 -26.26 -1.29
CA ALA A 368 13.02 -25.77 -0.80
C ALA A 368 12.39 -24.65 -1.68
N ASP A 369 13.11 -24.10 -2.66
CA ASP A 369 12.61 -23.04 -3.57
C ASP A 369 11.98 -23.58 -4.88
N ASP A 370 12.15 -24.87 -5.18
CA ASP A 370 11.63 -25.52 -6.42
C ASP A 370 10.14 -25.90 -6.34
N THR A 371 9.48 -25.60 -5.21
CA THR A 371 8.03 -25.78 -5.04
C THR A 371 7.31 -24.49 -5.46
N SER A 372 7.14 -24.29 -6.77
CA SER A 372 6.21 -23.27 -7.26
C SER A 372 4.79 -23.69 -6.90
N ASN A 373 4.29 -23.25 -5.74
CA ASN A 373 2.90 -23.43 -5.28
C ASN A 373 1.93 -23.26 -6.45
N GLY A 374 1.29 -24.33 -6.94
CA GLY A 374 0.19 -24.27 -7.90
C GLY A 374 0.29 -23.36 -9.12
N THR A 375 1.48 -22.94 -9.52
CA THR A 375 1.69 -21.90 -10.54
C THR A 375 2.62 -22.44 -11.61
N SER A 376 2.23 -22.31 -12.88
CA SER A 376 3.14 -22.58 -13.98
C SER A 376 4.25 -21.52 -14.03
N THR A 377 5.52 -21.92 -14.04
CA THR A 377 6.66 -20.99 -14.09
C THR A 377 7.00 -20.57 -15.53
N GLY A 378 7.40 -19.30 -15.72
CA GLY A 378 7.86 -18.76 -17.02
C GLY A 378 6.77 -18.04 -17.84
N ARG A 379 7.14 -17.53 -19.03
CA ARG A 379 6.23 -16.79 -19.92
C ARG A 379 5.27 -17.76 -20.61
N LEU A 380 3.99 -17.42 -20.71
CA LEU A 380 3.03 -18.22 -21.50
C LEU A 380 3.53 -18.33 -22.95
N PHE A 381 3.62 -19.56 -23.45
CA PHE A 381 4.13 -19.88 -24.78
C PHE A 381 3.00 -20.22 -25.74
N ALA A 382 2.34 -21.36 -25.53
CA ALA A 382 1.31 -21.88 -26.43
C ALA A 382 0.30 -22.76 -25.68
N ARG A 383 -0.84 -23.03 -26.33
CA ARG A 383 -1.76 -24.09 -25.90
C ARG A 383 -1.33 -25.43 -26.48
N GLY A 384 -1.46 -26.48 -25.69
CA GLY A 384 -1.30 -27.86 -26.11
C GLY A 384 -2.44 -28.73 -25.57
N LYS A 385 -2.63 -29.88 -26.19
CA LYS A 385 -3.56 -30.92 -25.75
C LYS A 385 -2.77 -32.02 -25.04
N VAL A 386 -3.24 -32.47 -23.88
CA VAL A 386 -2.62 -33.58 -23.15
C VAL A 386 -2.91 -34.89 -23.90
N VAL A 387 -1.85 -35.63 -24.24
CA VAL A 387 -1.92 -36.92 -24.94
C VAL A 387 -1.68 -38.08 -23.98
N ASP A 388 -0.76 -37.91 -23.03
CA ASP A 388 -0.42 -38.95 -22.07
C ASP A 388 0.10 -38.33 -20.77
N VAL A 389 -0.14 -39.02 -19.65
CA VAL A 389 0.21 -38.56 -18.31
C VAL A 389 1.15 -39.58 -17.67
N ALA A 390 2.39 -39.17 -17.42
CA ALA A 390 3.47 -40.03 -16.92
C ALA A 390 3.77 -41.25 -17.81
N PRO A 391 4.09 -41.06 -19.11
CA PRO A 391 4.46 -42.17 -19.98
C PRO A 391 5.65 -42.96 -19.39
N PRO A 392 5.70 -44.31 -19.53
CA PRO A 392 6.74 -45.13 -18.92
C PRO A 392 8.18 -44.70 -19.26
N GLN A 393 8.37 -44.14 -20.45
CA GLN A 393 9.67 -43.64 -20.94
C GLN A 393 10.07 -42.28 -20.34
N TYR A 394 9.11 -41.50 -19.83
CA TYR A 394 9.33 -40.19 -19.23
C TYR A 394 8.51 -40.05 -17.94
N PRO A 395 8.87 -40.77 -16.87
CA PRO A 395 8.14 -40.71 -15.60
C PRO A 395 8.11 -39.28 -15.06
N GLY A 396 6.95 -38.86 -14.54
CA GLY A 396 6.75 -37.51 -14.01
C GLY A 396 6.63 -36.40 -15.06
N ARG A 397 6.50 -36.74 -16.35
CA ARG A 397 6.22 -35.79 -17.44
C ARG A 397 4.81 -35.94 -17.97
N VAL A 398 4.29 -34.86 -18.52
CA VAL A 398 3.02 -34.86 -19.25
C VAL A 398 3.34 -34.69 -20.73
N LYS A 399 2.88 -35.63 -21.55
CA LYS A 399 3.01 -35.56 -23.00
C LYS A 399 1.91 -34.66 -23.55
N ILE A 400 2.30 -33.63 -24.27
CA ILE A 400 1.40 -32.67 -24.90
C ILE A 400 1.62 -32.65 -26.41
N GLU A 401 0.57 -32.34 -27.15
CA GLU A 401 0.56 -32.11 -28.60
C GLU A 401 0.13 -30.66 -28.87
N TYR A 402 0.92 -29.93 -29.65
CA TYR A 402 0.60 -28.58 -30.08
C TYR A 402 -0.28 -28.60 -31.34
N LYS A 403 -0.83 -27.44 -31.70
CA LYS A 403 -1.71 -27.29 -32.88
C LYS A 403 -1.02 -27.68 -34.21
N ASP A 404 0.31 -27.57 -34.29
CA ASP A 404 1.10 -27.96 -35.46
C ASP A 404 1.41 -29.48 -35.51
N GLY A 405 0.87 -30.27 -34.57
CA GLY A 405 1.11 -31.71 -34.44
C GLY A 405 2.43 -32.06 -33.75
N SER A 406 3.25 -31.08 -33.37
CA SER A 406 4.48 -31.35 -32.64
C SER A 406 4.17 -31.81 -31.22
N MET A 407 4.94 -32.78 -30.72
CA MET A 407 4.75 -33.36 -29.39
C MET A 407 5.91 -33.02 -28.46
N TYR A 408 5.60 -32.81 -27.18
CA TYR A 408 6.60 -32.46 -26.17
C TYR A 408 6.28 -33.08 -24.81
N HIS A 409 7.30 -33.50 -24.07
CA HIS A 409 7.17 -34.00 -22.70
C HIS A 409 7.48 -32.87 -21.71
N ALA A 410 6.43 -32.25 -21.17
CA ALA A 410 6.55 -31.10 -20.29
C ALA A 410 6.64 -31.52 -18.82
N ASN A 411 7.32 -30.69 -18.02
CA ASN A 411 7.22 -30.74 -16.56
C ASN A 411 5.83 -30.22 -16.14
N PRO A 412 5.07 -30.90 -15.26
CA PRO A 412 3.86 -30.35 -14.64
C PRO A 412 3.96 -28.88 -14.21
N SER A 413 5.09 -28.46 -13.64
CA SER A 413 5.32 -27.06 -13.20
C SER A 413 5.41 -26.04 -14.34
N ARG A 414 5.42 -26.47 -15.60
CA ARG A 414 5.38 -25.62 -16.80
C ARG A 414 4.00 -25.58 -17.44
N LEU A 415 3.04 -26.33 -16.91
CA LEU A 415 1.70 -26.44 -17.46
C LEU A 415 0.70 -25.71 -16.55
N THR A 416 -0.24 -24.98 -17.15
CA THR A 416 -1.43 -24.47 -16.46
C THR A 416 -2.63 -25.25 -16.94
N PRO A 417 -3.27 -26.09 -16.09
CA PRO A 417 -4.51 -26.78 -16.45
C PRO A 417 -5.71 -25.83 -16.41
N ARG A 418 -6.86 -26.34 -16.85
CA ARG A 418 -8.14 -25.69 -16.58
C ARG A 418 -8.50 -25.99 -15.12
N LEU A 419 -8.39 -24.98 -14.27
CA LEU A 419 -8.55 -25.12 -12.81
C LEU A 419 -9.98 -25.45 -12.41
N PHE A 420 -10.95 -24.86 -13.11
CA PHE A 420 -12.37 -25.16 -12.91
C PHE A 420 -12.95 -25.89 -14.11
N ARG A 421 -13.48 -27.10 -13.85
CA ARG A 421 -14.17 -27.94 -14.83
C ARG A 421 -15.64 -28.00 -14.43
N PRO A 422 -16.56 -27.39 -15.20
CA PRO A 422 -17.99 -27.52 -14.92
C PRO A 422 -18.38 -28.99 -15.03
N ASN A 423 -18.98 -29.56 -13.99
CA ASN A 423 -19.58 -30.88 -14.09
C ASN A 423 -20.87 -30.77 -14.90
N ALA A 424 -21.07 -31.63 -15.89
CA ALA A 424 -22.31 -31.66 -16.67
C ALA A 424 -23.51 -31.87 -15.71
N GLY A 425 -24.42 -30.90 -15.64
CA GLY A 425 -25.59 -30.92 -14.75
C GLY A 425 -25.40 -30.26 -13.38
N SER A 426 -24.20 -29.78 -13.05
CA SER A 426 -23.97 -28.96 -11.85
C SER A 426 -24.32 -27.49 -12.12
N ALA A 427 -25.17 -26.91 -11.28
CA ALA A 427 -25.44 -25.47 -11.26
C ALA A 427 -24.34 -24.67 -10.53
N GLN A 428 -23.27 -25.32 -10.06
CA GLN A 428 -22.20 -24.63 -9.35
C GLN A 428 -21.29 -23.87 -10.30
N VAL A 429 -21.23 -22.57 -10.09
CA VAL A 429 -20.25 -21.66 -10.69
C VAL A 429 -18.89 -21.83 -10.00
N GLY A 430 -17.80 -21.81 -10.77
CA GLY A 430 -16.45 -21.74 -10.24
C GLY A 430 -16.05 -20.31 -9.92
N VAL A 431 -15.34 -20.08 -8.82
CA VAL A 431 -14.79 -18.77 -8.45
C VAL A 431 -13.29 -18.90 -8.19
N ILE A 432 -12.47 -18.37 -9.09
CA ILE A 432 -11.02 -18.35 -8.92
C ILE A 432 -10.59 -17.01 -8.35
N VAL A 433 -9.97 -17.00 -7.17
CA VAL A 433 -9.54 -15.77 -6.49
C VAL A 433 -8.01 -15.65 -6.53
N THR A 434 -7.49 -14.48 -6.89
CA THR A 434 -6.05 -14.19 -6.91
C THR A 434 -5.73 -12.84 -6.28
N ALA A 435 -4.58 -12.70 -5.63
CA ALA A 435 -4.14 -11.42 -5.09
C ALA A 435 -3.42 -10.51 -6.11
N LYS A 436 -2.80 -11.10 -7.15
CA LYS A 436 -1.88 -10.38 -8.05
C LYS A 436 -2.43 -10.22 -9.47
N THR A 437 -2.11 -9.09 -10.10
CA THR A 437 -2.54 -8.76 -11.46
C THR A 437 -1.90 -9.65 -12.53
N ASP A 438 -0.64 -10.06 -12.36
CA ASP A 438 0.03 -10.99 -13.28
C ASP A 438 -0.64 -12.37 -13.30
N HIS A 439 -1.03 -12.87 -12.12
CA HIS A 439 -1.81 -14.09 -11.96
C HIS A 439 -3.21 -13.93 -12.57
N TYR A 440 -3.90 -12.81 -12.31
CA TYR A 440 -5.22 -12.52 -12.88
C TYR A 440 -5.19 -12.55 -14.42
N ARG A 441 -4.23 -11.85 -15.04
CA ARG A 441 -4.07 -11.84 -16.50
C ARG A 441 -3.65 -13.20 -17.06
N ARG A 442 -2.88 -13.98 -16.30
CA ARG A 442 -2.58 -15.38 -16.66
C ARG A 442 -3.83 -16.24 -16.62
N LEU A 443 -4.66 -16.12 -15.59
CA LEU A 443 -5.93 -16.85 -15.48
C LEU A 443 -6.87 -16.48 -16.62
N ALA A 444 -6.99 -15.19 -16.96
CA ALA A 444 -7.76 -14.73 -18.11
C ALA A 444 -7.35 -15.45 -19.41
N ARG A 445 -6.03 -15.61 -19.65
CA ARG A 445 -5.55 -16.31 -20.85
C ARG A 445 -5.74 -17.83 -20.80
N THR A 446 -5.65 -18.42 -19.61
CA THR A 446 -5.56 -19.88 -19.44
C THR A 446 -6.89 -20.57 -19.19
N GLN A 447 -7.86 -19.86 -18.61
CA GLN A 447 -9.16 -20.43 -18.22
C GLN A 447 -10.29 -20.13 -19.23
N ILE A 448 -10.02 -19.27 -20.21
CA ILE A 448 -10.95 -18.87 -21.27
C ILE A 448 -10.64 -19.66 -22.56
N THR A 449 -11.65 -20.02 -23.32
CA THR A 449 -11.59 -20.75 -24.58
C THR A 449 -12.27 -19.96 -25.69
N SER A 450 -12.02 -20.29 -26.96
CA SER A 450 -12.55 -19.53 -28.10
C SER A 450 -14.07 -19.55 -28.24
N THR A 451 -14.77 -20.40 -27.47
CA THR A 451 -16.23 -20.51 -27.45
C THR A 451 -16.88 -19.68 -26.35
N ASP A 452 -16.08 -19.03 -25.50
CA ASP A 452 -16.59 -18.26 -24.37
C ASP A 452 -17.05 -16.86 -24.78
N ILE A 453 -18.03 -16.34 -24.03
CA ILE A 453 -18.45 -14.94 -24.07
C ILE A 453 -18.07 -14.32 -22.72
N VAL A 454 -17.34 -13.22 -22.76
CA VAL A 454 -16.59 -12.74 -21.60
C VAL A 454 -16.93 -11.30 -21.25
N LEU A 455 -17.20 -11.06 -19.98
CA LEU A 455 -17.30 -9.71 -19.41
C LEU A 455 -16.15 -9.49 -18.42
N GLU A 456 -15.43 -8.39 -18.58
CA GLU A 456 -14.48 -7.91 -17.57
C GLU A 456 -15.05 -6.67 -16.86
N ILE A 457 -15.22 -6.76 -15.54
CA ILE A 457 -15.65 -5.67 -14.66
C ILE A 457 -14.42 -5.03 -14.01
N GLY A 458 -14.28 -3.72 -14.15
CA GLY A 458 -13.08 -2.98 -13.75
C GLY A 458 -11.96 -3.12 -14.79
N CYS A 459 -12.28 -2.92 -16.07
CA CYS A 459 -11.33 -3.14 -17.15
C CYS A 459 -10.23 -2.07 -17.25
N ASP A 460 -10.38 -0.94 -16.56
CA ASP A 460 -9.46 0.21 -16.58
C ASP A 460 -9.06 0.57 -18.03
N LEU A 461 -7.77 0.52 -18.37
CA LEU A 461 -7.26 0.86 -19.70
C LEU A 461 -7.48 -0.24 -20.77
N GLY A 462 -8.18 -1.34 -20.46
CA GLY A 462 -8.61 -2.34 -21.44
C GLY A 462 -7.57 -3.40 -21.86
N ILE A 463 -6.41 -3.46 -21.21
CA ILE A 463 -5.31 -4.37 -21.62
C ILE A 463 -5.70 -5.86 -21.50
N THR A 464 -6.47 -6.21 -20.47
CA THR A 464 -6.91 -7.58 -20.26
C THR A 464 -8.01 -7.97 -21.26
N VAL A 465 -9.01 -7.11 -21.47
CA VAL A 465 -10.00 -7.22 -22.57
C VAL A 465 -9.34 -7.49 -23.91
N ASP A 466 -8.36 -6.68 -24.30
CA ASP A 466 -7.62 -6.84 -25.56
C ASP A 466 -6.94 -8.21 -25.66
N SER A 467 -6.30 -8.64 -24.57
CA SER A 467 -5.67 -9.97 -24.49
C SER A 467 -6.67 -11.13 -24.60
N ILE A 468 -7.91 -10.93 -24.15
CA ILE A 468 -8.99 -11.92 -24.23
C ILE A 468 -9.61 -11.91 -25.63
N ALA A 469 -9.72 -10.75 -26.27
CA ALA A 469 -10.24 -10.60 -27.63
C ALA A 469 -9.46 -11.45 -28.65
N ASP A 470 -8.15 -11.63 -28.45
CA ASP A 470 -7.32 -12.53 -29.27
C ASP A 470 -7.70 -14.01 -29.15
N ILE A 471 -8.42 -14.39 -28.09
CA ILE A 471 -8.84 -15.77 -27.78
C ILE A 471 -10.28 -16.01 -28.26
N VAL A 472 -11.21 -15.14 -27.87
CA VAL A 472 -12.66 -15.31 -28.11
C VAL A 472 -13.18 -14.58 -29.35
N GLY A 473 -12.39 -13.67 -29.90
CA GLY A 473 -12.82 -12.72 -30.92
C GLY A 473 -13.36 -11.42 -30.30
N PRO A 474 -13.14 -10.25 -30.91
CA PRO A 474 -13.50 -8.96 -30.29
C PRO A 474 -15.00 -8.78 -30.02
N SER A 475 -15.89 -9.49 -30.74
CA SER A 475 -17.34 -9.46 -30.54
C SER A 475 -17.80 -10.19 -29.28
N ASN A 476 -16.98 -11.09 -28.74
CA ASN A 476 -17.32 -11.97 -27.63
C ASN A 476 -16.67 -11.55 -26.32
N VAL A 477 -16.10 -10.35 -26.25
CA VAL A 477 -15.57 -9.76 -25.03
C VAL A 477 -16.01 -8.32 -24.87
N VAL A 478 -16.42 -7.95 -23.66
CA VAL A 478 -16.76 -6.57 -23.30
C VAL A 478 -16.04 -6.17 -22.01
N GLY A 479 -15.44 -4.98 -22.02
CA GLY A 479 -14.90 -4.34 -20.83
C GLY A 479 -15.87 -3.34 -20.25
N VAL A 480 -16.01 -3.34 -18.92
CA VAL A 480 -16.78 -2.37 -18.16
C VAL A 480 -15.90 -1.67 -17.14
N ASP A 481 -15.99 -0.36 -17.07
CA ASP A 481 -15.40 0.45 -16.01
C ASP A 481 -16.29 1.67 -15.72
N LYS A 482 -16.21 2.20 -14.49
CA LYS A 482 -16.93 3.42 -14.10
C LYS A 482 -16.21 4.70 -14.51
N SER A 483 -14.91 4.60 -14.80
CA SER A 483 -14.04 5.74 -15.10
C SER A 483 -14.19 6.13 -16.58
N HIS A 484 -14.80 7.28 -16.82
CA HIS A 484 -14.93 7.85 -18.16
C HIS A 484 -13.57 7.94 -18.88
N ASP A 485 -12.55 8.48 -18.21
CA ASP A 485 -11.21 8.66 -18.76
C ASP A 485 -10.57 7.31 -19.12
N SER A 486 -10.70 6.29 -18.25
CA SER A 486 -10.15 4.96 -18.52
C SER A 486 -10.83 4.31 -19.72
N ILE A 487 -12.17 4.41 -19.82
CA ILE A 487 -12.93 3.90 -20.97
C ILE A 487 -12.55 4.61 -22.26
N GLN A 488 -12.36 5.92 -22.23
CA GLN A 488 -11.96 6.66 -23.42
C GLN A 488 -10.57 6.21 -23.90
N ILE A 489 -9.60 6.12 -22.99
CA ILE A 489 -8.26 5.62 -23.32
C ILE A 489 -8.31 4.17 -23.82
N ALA A 490 -9.15 3.31 -23.24
CA ALA A 490 -9.31 1.93 -23.67
C ALA A 490 -9.86 1.83 -25.09
N LYS A 491 -10.88 2.64 -25.43
CA LYS A 491 -11.44 2.72 -26.79
C LYS A 491 -10.41 3.22 -27.80
N ASP A 492 -9.63 4.23 -27.44
CA ASP A 492 -8.60 4.79 -28.32
C ASP A 492 -7.44 3.81 -28.53
N SER A 493 -7.03 3.10 -27.47
CA SER A 493 -5.92 2.14 -27.50
C SER A 493 -6.29 0.82 -28.20
N TYR A 494 -7.55 0.38 -28.05
CA TYR A 494 -8.04 -0.92 -28.53
C TYR A 494 -9.37 -0.77 -29.28
N PRO A 495 -9.41 -0.07 -30.41
CA PRO A 495 -10.66 0.28 -31.11
C PRO A 495 -11.45 -0.91 -31.66
N ARG A 496 -10.83 -2.10 -31.71
CA ARG A 496 -11.52 -3.35 -32.10
C ARG A 496 -12.39 -3.93 -30.98
N CYS A 497 -12.11 -3.57 -29.73
CA CYS A 497 -12.75 -4.13 -28.54
C CYS A 497 -13.95 -3.29 -28.11
N ARG A 498 -14.93 -3.93 -27.46
CA ARG A 498 -16.10 -3.25 -26.91
C ARG A 498 -15.85 -2.82 -25.48
N PHE A 499 -16.06 -1.53 -25.20
CA PHE A 499 -15.94 -0.95 -23.86
C PHE A 499 -17.20 -0.15 -23.51
N VAL A 500 -17.68 -0.32 -22.28
CA VAL A 500 -18.89 0.31 -21.75
C VAL A 500 -18.55 1.05 -20.46
N GLU A 501 -18.89 2.33 -20.40
CA GLU A 501 -18.84 3.09 -19.15
C GLU A 501 -20.07 2.78 -18.31
N MET A 502 -19.87 2.20 -17.12
CA MET A 502 -20.96 1.80 -16.23
C MET A 502 -20.48 1.65 -14.79
N ASP A 503 -21.24 2.22 -13.84
CA ASP A 503 -21.11 1.88 -12.42
C ASP A 503 -22.04 0.70 -12.09
N ILE A 504 -21.42 -0.47 -11.90
CA ILE A 504 -22.13 -1.72 -11.65
C ILE A 504 -22.98 -1.73 -10.37
N PHE A 505 -22.69 -0.85 -9.40
CA PHE A 505 -23.47 -0.79 -8.16
C PHE A 505 -24.72 0.09 -8.29
N HIS A 506 -24.76 0.97 -9.29
CA HIS A 506 -25.90 1.84 -9.59
C HIS A 506 -26.70 1.37 -10.81
N SER A 507 -26.14 0.48 -11.63
CA SER A 507 -26.71 0.03 -12.91
C SER A 507 -26.84 -1.51 -12.94
N ARG A 508 -27.45 -2.07 -11.89
CA ARG A 508 -27.53 -3.54 -11.71
C ARG A 508 -28.22 -4.24 -12.88
N ASP A 509 -29.37 -3.73 -13.31
CA ASP A 509 -30.17 -4.37 -14.35
C ASP A 509 -29.45 -4.28 -15.71
N ASP A 510 -28.77 -3.18 -15.98
CA ASP A 510 -27.95 -3.00 -17.19
C ASP A 510 -26.75 -3.97 -17.20
N LEU A 511 -26.10 -4.18 -16.05
CA LEU A 511 -25.04 -5.19 -15.92
C LEU A 511 -25.58 -6.58 -16.22
N ILE A 512 -26.72 -6.96 -15.64
CA ILE A 512 -27.33 -8.27 -15.84
C ILE A 512 -27.71 -8.46 -17.31
N ALA A 513 -28.30 -7.44 -17.94
CA ALA A 513 -28.65 -7.46 -19.36
C ALA A 513 -27.40 -7.60 -20.25
N LEU A 514 -26.32 -6.87 -19.94
CA LEU A 514 -25.06 -6.96 -20.66
C LEU A 514 -24.38 -8.33 -20.48
N ALA A 515 -24.51 -8.93 -19.30
CA ALA A 515 -23.92 -10.21 -18.94
C ALA A 515 -24.81 -11.43 -19.29
N ALA A 516 -26.00 -11.23 -19.84
CA ALA A 516 -27.02 -12.28 -20.02
C ALA A 516 -26.52 -13.49 -20.81
N ASP A 517 -25.64 -13.26 -21.79
CA ASP A 517 -25.03 -14.30 -22.63
C ASP A 517 -23.60 -14.67 -22.23
N CYS A 518 -23.03 -14.00 -21.23
CA CYS A 518 -21.65 -14.25 -20.81
C CYS A 518 -21.52 -15.62 -20.13
N THR A 519 -20.50 -16.38 -20.55
CA THR A 519 -20.10 -17.63 -19.90
C THR A 519 -19.03 -17.38 -18.84
N LYS A 520 -18.21 -16.34 -19.00
CA LYS A 520 -17.11 -16.00 -18.07
C LYS A 520 -17.24 -14.55 -17.61
N VAL A 521 -16.97 -14.31 -16.34
CA VAL A 521 -16.84 -12.95 -15.80
C VAL A 521 -15.50 -12.81 -15.10
N LEU A 522 -14.83 -11.69 -15.31
CA LEU A 522 -13.62 -11.33 -14.59
C LEU A 522 -13.88 -10.04 -13.80
N ILE A 523 -13.34 -9.97 -12.58
CA ILE A 523 -13.55 -8.85 -11.65
C ILE A 523 -12.20 -8.35 -11.16
N ASP A 524 -11.80 -7.15 -11.59
CA ASP A 524 -10.67 -6.39 -11.04
C ASP A 524 -11.06 -4.94 -10.77
N ILE A 525 -12.05 -4.75 -9.90
CA ILE A 525 -12.43 -3.41 -9.41
C ILE A 525 -11.48 -2.87 -8.33
N ASN A 526 -10.33 -3.54 -8.13
CA ASN A 526 -9.58 -3.53 -6.89
C ASN A 526 -8.44 -2.48 -6.90
N GLY A 527 -8.84 -1.23 -7.16
CA GLY A 527 -8.11 0.00 -6.83
C GLY A 527 -8.27 0.34 -5.34
N ASN A 528 -8.82 1.52 -5.01
CA ASN A 528 -9.12 1.94 -3.62
C ASN A 528 -10.37 1.25 -3.00
N ARG A 529 -10.81 0.11 -3.53
CA ARG A 529 -12.03 -0.58 -3.08
C ARG A 529 -11.68 -1.64 -2.02
N LEU A 530 -12.44 -1.66 -0.94
CA LEU A 530 -12.30 -2.63 0.15
C LEU A 530 -13.08 -3.93 -0.17
N LEU A 531 -12.79 -5.01 0.57
CA LEU A 531 -13.46 -6.30 0.45
C LEU A 531 -15.00 -6.26 0.25
N PRO A 532 -15.78 -5.41 0.96
CA PRO A 532 -17.24 -5.36 0.78
C PRO A 532 -17.69 -5.11 -0.65
N ALA A 533 -17.01 -4.21 -1.38
CA ALA A 533 -17.36 -3.90 -2.76
C ALA A 533 -17.06 -5.07 -3.71
N VAL A 534 -15.97 -5.81 -3.46
CA VAL A 534 -15.61 -7.00 -4.27
C VAL A 534 -16.60 -8.13 -4.02
N VAL A 535 -16.96 -8.37 -2.76
CA VAL A 535 -17.97 -9.37 -2.40
C VAL A 535 -19.32 -9.02 -3.01
N GLU A 536 -19.72 -7.75 -2.98
CA GLU A 536 -20.97 -7.31 -3.59
C GLU A 536 -20.95 -7.46 -5.11
N ALA A 537 -19.87 -7.08 -5.79
CA ALA A 537 -19.74 -7.29 -7.24
C ALA A 537 -19.80 -8.78 -7.62
N LEU A 538 -19.12 -9.63 -6.84
CA LEU A 538 -19.18 -11.08 -7.01
C LEU A 538 -20.61 -11.61 -6.82
N ARG A 539 -21.31 -11.14 -5.77
CA ARG A 539 -22.69 -11.51 -5.47
C ARG A 539 -23.64 -11.12 -6.60
N LEU A 540 -23.53 -9.90 -7.13
CA LEU A 540 -24.33 -9.42 -8.26
C LEU A 540 -24.19 -10.33 -9.48
N VAL A 541 -22.98 -10.76 -9.80
CA VAL A 541 -22.71 -11.67 -10.92
C VAL A 541 -23.29 -13.05 -10.64
N LEU A 542 -22.99 -13.66 -9.49
CA LEU A 542 -23.39 -15.02 -9.18
C LEU A 542 -24.92 -15.17 -9.04
N GLU A 543 -25.62 -14.16 -8.53
CA GLU A 543 -27.07 -14.18 -8.39
C GLU A 543 -27.80 -13.78 -9.69
N GLY A 544 -27.22 -12.88 -10.49
CA GLY A 544 -27.88 -12.28 -11.65
C GLY A 544 -27.55 -12.92 -13.00
N CYS A 545 -26.41 -13.59 -13.15
CA CYS A 545 -25.89 -14.02 -14.45
C CYS A 545 -25.92 -15.55 -14.59
N HIS A 546 -27.06 -16.12 -14.99
CA HIS A 546 -27.31 -17.56 -14.96
C HIS A 546 -26.48 -18.42 -15.93
N LYS A 547 -25.90 -17.84 -16.99
CA LYS A 547 -25.05 -18.56 -17.95
C LYS A 547 -23.57 -18.59 -17.56
N VAL A 548 -23.19 -17.83 -16.53
CA VAL A 548 -21.80 -17.75 -16.07
C VAL A 548 -21.44 -19.04 -15.35
N ASP A 549 -20.43 -19.76 -15.84
CA ASP A 549 -19.92 -20.97 -15.21
C ASP A 549 -18.60 -20.71 -14.44
N LEU A 550 -17.94 -19.58 -14.67
CA LEU A 550 -16.68 -19.22 -14.04
C LEU A 550 -16.54 -17.70 -13.83
N VAL A 551 -16.19 -17.32 -12.60
CA VAL A 551 -15.78 -15.98 -12.22
C VAL A 551 -14.31 -15.97 -11.80
N ILE A 552 -13.51 -15.04 -12.33
CA ILE A 552 -12.12 -14.82 -11.91
C ILE A 552 -12.02 -13.48 -11.19
N VAL A 553 -11.67 -13.49 -9.92
CA VAL A 553 -11.64 -12.31 -9.05
C VAL A 553 -10.22 -11.98 -8.67
N LYS A 554 -9.77 -10.74 -8.93
CA LYS A 554 -8.55 -10.23 -8.31
C LYS A 554 -8.89 -9.41 -7.07
N SER A 555 -8.50 -9.92 -5.91
CA SER A 555 -8.59 -9.20 -4.64
C SER A 555 -7.58 -9.70 -3.62
N VAL A 556 -6.73 -8.79 -3.12
CA VAL A 556 -5.74 -9.10 -2.08
C VAL A 556 -6.42 -9.50 -0.78
N GLU A 557 -7.47 -8.78 -0.39
CA GLU A 557 -8.22 -9.03 0.85
C GLU A 557 -9.00 -10.34 0.76
N MET A 558 -9.76 -10.55 -0.33
CA MET A 558 -10.54 -11.79 -0.50
C MET A 558 -9.62 -13.00 -0.56
N HIS A 559 -8.53 -12.93 -1.32
CA HIS A 559 -7.54 -14.01 -1.38
C HIS A 559 -6.96 -14.31 0.00
N ARG A 560 -6.61 -13.28 0.78
CA ARG A 560 -6.09 -13.46 2.15
C ARG A 560 -7.10 -14.17 3.05
N GLU A 561 -8.36 -13.73 3.06
CA GLU A 561 -9.40 -14.35 3.90
C GLU A 561 -9.68 -15.79 3.49
N ARG A 562 -9.65 -16.07 2.19
CA ARG A 562 -9.84 -17.42 1.64
C ARG A 562 -8.68 -18.37 1.97
N CYS A 563 -7.44 -17.89 2.02
CA CYS A 563 -6.27 -18.71 2.38
C CYS A 563 -6.07 -18.91 3.89
N LYS A 564 -6.84 -18.26 4.77
CA LYS A 564 -6.75 -18.48 6.23
C LYS A 564 -7.47 -19.76 6.68
N LYS A 565 -8.41 -20.25 5.87
CA LYS A 565 -9.07 -21.55 6.04
C LYS A 565 -8.17 -22.63 5.46
#